data_AF-A0A2M7STW9-F1
#
_entry.id   AF-A0A2M7STW9-F1
#
_cell.length_a   1.000
_cell.length_b   1.000
_cell.length_c   1.000
_cell.angle_alpha   90.00
_cell.angle_beta   90.00
_cell.angle_gamma   90.00
#
_symmetry.space_group_name_H-M   'P 1'
#
loop_
_entity.id
_entity.type
_entity.pdbx_description
1 polymer ?
#
loop_
_entity_poly.entity_id
_entity_poly.type
_entity_poly.pdbx_seq_one_letter_code
_entity_poly.pdbx_strand_id
1 'polypeptide(L)'
;MPTPPPNPHLPFGDQRTAPWYGKDILSVKQFSREDLEYIFAVAHEMHDMVNHVGTFDLLKGKILANLFYEPSTRTSSSFTAAMERLGGSVIPINEVKYSSVSKGESLPDTVR
;
A
#
# COMPACT_ATOMS: atom_id res chain seq x y z
N MET A 1 3.24 -11.44 30.83
CA MET A 1 4.09 -11.49 29.63
C MET A 1 4.81 -10.15 29.53
N PRO A 2 6.16 -10.10 29.53
CA PRO A 2 6.85 -8.85 29.21
C PRO A 2 6.48 -8.45 27.78
N THR A 3 6.06 -7.21 27.59
CA THR A 3 5.81 -6.63 26.27
C THR A 3 7.12 -6.59 25.49
N PRO A 4 7.17 -7.06 24.22
CA PRO A 4 8.36 -6.91 23.39
C PRO A 4 8.72 -5.42 23.28
N PRO A 5 10.02 -5.07 23.17
CA PRO A 5 10.44 -3.69 23.02
C PRO A 5 9.75 -3.05 21.80
N PRO A 6 9.34 -1.78 21.87
CA PRO A 6 8.70 -1.11 20.75
C PRO A 6 9.65 -1.14 19.55
N ASN A 7 9.18 -1.70 18.43
CA ASN A 7 9.97 -1.80 17.23
C ASN A 7 10.19 -0.39 16.64
N PRO A 8 11.44 0.05 16.42
CA PRO A 8 11.74 1.37 15.88
C PRO A 8 11.20 1.58 14.46
N HIS A 9 10.75 0.51 13.79
CA HIS A 9 10.31 0.53 12.39
C HIS A 9 8.79 0.57 12.21
N LEU A 10 7.99 0.52 13.29
CA LEU A 10 6.53 0.66 13.21
C LEU A 10 6.16 2.15 13.08
N PRO A 11 5.61 2.60 11.92
CA PRO A 11 5.19 3.97 11.76
C PRO A 11 3.82 4.16 12.44
N PHE A 12 3.82 4.42 13.74
CA PHE A 12 2.61 4.94 14.37
C PHE A 12 2.40 6.39 13.89
N GLY A 13 1.34 6.64 13.13
CA GLY A 13 0.95 7.96 12.61
C GLY A 13 1.45 8.31 11.21
N ASP A 14 1.04 9.48 10.70
CA ASP A 14 1.47 10.04 9.39
C ASP A 14 2.92 10.53 9.49
N GLN A 15 3.89 9.60 9.44
CA GLN A 15 5.32 9.87 9.54
C GLN A 15 5.87 10.45 8.24
N ARG A 16 5.54 11.72 7.98
CA ARG A 16 5.95 12.44 6.76
C ARG A 16 7.47 12.63 6.61
N THR A 17 8.21 12.38 7.68
CA THR A 17 9.68 12.45 7.72
C THR A 17 10.35 11.13 7.37
N ALA A 18 9.60 10.05 7.18
CA ALA A 18 10.15 8.75 6.83
C ALA A 18 10.84 8.80 5.46
N PRO A 19 11.95 8.05 5.24
CA PRO A 19 12.73 8.08 4.00
C PRO A 19 11.95 7.77 2.72
N TRP A 20 10.77 7.13 2.83
CA TRP A 20 9.93 6.72 1.70
C TRP A 20 8.61 7.49 1.60
N TYR A 21 8.37 8.45 2.49
CA TYR A 21 7.16 9.27 2.40
C TYR A 21 7.15 10.05 1.07
N GLY A 22 6.05 9.90 0.31
CA GLY A 22 5.88 10.56 -0.98
C GLY A 22 6.73 10.01 -2.13
N LYS A 23 7.34 8.82 -1.99
CA LYS A 23 8.09 8.18 -3.08
C LYS A 23 7.24 7.16 -3.85
N ASP A 24 7.44 7.13 -5.16
CA ASP A 24 6.85 6.12 -6.05
C ASP A 24 7.74 4.87 -6.16
N ILE A 25 7.10 3.69 -6.09
CA ILE A 25 7.76 2.39 -6.21
C ILE A 25 7.52 1.83 -7.62
N LEU A 26 8.48 2.06 -8.52
CA LEU A 26 8.38 1.75 -9.96
C LEU A 26 9.29 0.58 -10.38
N SER A 27 10.36 0.31 -9.63
CA SER A 27 11.33 -0.73 -9.95
C SER A 27 12.04 -1.26 -8.71
N VAL A 28 12.27 -2.57 -8.68
CA VAL A 28 13.11 -3.21 -7.65
C VAL A 28 14.53 -2.65 -7.58
N LYS A 29 15.03 -2.07 -8.68
CA LYS A 29 16.38 -1.46 -8.73
C LYS A 29 16.50 -0.18 -7.88
N GLN A 30 15.38 0.37 -7.40
CA GLN A 30 15.38 1.55 -6.51
C GLN A 30 15.84 1.21 -5.09
N PHE A 31 15.89 -0.08 -4.73
CA PHE A 31 16.17 -0.51 -3.36
C PHE A 31 17.60 -1.04 -3.24
N SER A 32 18.30 -0.59 -2.20
CA SER A 32 19.52 -1.23 -1.72
C SER A 32 19.20 -2.53 -0.96
N ARG A 33 20.24 -3.27 -0.56
CA ARG A 33 20.06 -4.44 0.32
C ARG A 33 19.44 -4.04 1.65
N GLU A 34 19.93 -2.96 2.24
CA GLU A 34 19.49 -2.42 3.53
C GLU A 34 18.03 -1.98 3.46
N ASP A 35 17.60 -1.37 2.34
CA ASP A 35 16.19 -1.02 2.11
C ASP A 35 15.30 -2.27 2.12
N LEU A 36 15.72 -3.34 1.43
CA LEU A 36 14.96 -4.59 1.38
C LEU A 36 14.89 -5.27 2.75
N GLU A 37 15.99 -5.27 3.50
CA GLU A 37 16.02 -5.80 4.88
C GLU A 37 15.01 -5.07 5.77
N TYR A 38 14.94 -3.74 5.69
CA TYR A 38 13.92 -2.95 6.38
C TYR A 38 12.50 -3.34 5.92
N ILE A 39 12.25 -3.40 4.61
CA ILE A 39 10.91 -3.71 4.07
C ILE A 39 10.45 -5.08 4.57
N PHE A 40 11.33 -6.08 4.58
CA PHE A 40 11.00 -7.42 5.07
C PHE A 40 10.77 -7.47 6.58
N ALA A 41 11.52 -6.68 7.37
CA ALA A 41 11.27 -6.56 8.80
C ALA A 41 9.86 -6.02 9.08
N VAL A 42 9.49 -4.91 8.43
CA VAL A 42 8.14 -4.33 8.54
C VAL A 42 7.07 -5.31 8.04
N ALA A 43 7.31 -6.01 6.93
CA ALA A 43 6.36 -7.00 6.41
C ALA A 43 6.12 -8.15 7.40
N HIS A 44 7.15 -8.61 8.10
CA HIS A 44 7.04 -9.65 9.12
C HIS A 44 6.20 -9.18 10.30
N GLU A 45 6.44 -7.96 10.78
CA GLU A 45 5.66 -7.38 11.86
C GLU A 45 4.19 -7.18 11.47
N MET A 46 3.92 -6.71 10.25
CA MET A 46 2.56 -6.56 9.74
C MET A 46 1.85 -7.92 9.67
N HIS A 47 2.56 -8.98 9.31
CA HIS A 47 2.02 -10.34 9.32
C HIS A 47 1.61 -10.78 10.73
N ASP A 48 2.51 -10.64 11.71
CA ASP A 48 2.25 -11.01 13.10
C ASP A 48 1.11 -10.18 13.70
N MET A 49 1.10 -8.89 13.41
CA MET A 49 0.04 -7.97 13.81
C MET A 49 -1.34 -8.43 13.29
N VAL A 50 -1.44 -8.76 12.00
CA VAL A 50 -2.69 -9.27 11.41
C VAL A 50 -3.10 -10.60 12.05
N ASN A 51 -2.15 -11.49 12.37
CA ASN A 51 -2.46 -12.77 13.01
C ASN A 51 -2.99 -12.59 14.45
N HIS A 52 -2.52 -11.58 15.18
CA HIS A 52 -2.88 -11.37 16.58
C HIS A 52 -4.11 -10.49 16.79
N VAL A 53 -4.29 -9.45 15.96
CA VAL A 53 -5.32 -8.43 16.17
C VAL A 53 -6.31 -8.35 15.00
N GLY A 54 -5.93 -8.85 13.82
CA GLY A 54 -6.76 -8.84 12.61
C GLY A 54 -6.67 -7.54 11.82
N THR A 55 -7.05 -6.41 12.43
CA THR A 55 -7.13 -5.10 11.75
C THR A 55 -6.62 -3.95 12.62
N PHE A 56 -6.13 -2.89 11.98
CA PHE A 56 -5.55 -1.71 12.62
C PHE A 56 -5.95 -0.44 11.86
N ASP A 57 -5.98 0.71 12.53
CA ASP A 57 -6.45 1.98 11.94
C ASP A 57 -5.30 2.86 11.38
N LEU A 58 -4.19 2.27 10.92
CA LEU A 58 -2.98 3.00 10.47
C LEU A 58 -3.24 3.89 9.24
N LEU A 59 -4.08 3.46 8.32
CA LEU A 59 -4.46 4.16 7.10
C LEU A 59 -5.89 4.69 7.14
N LYS A 60 -6.46 4.87 8.33
CA LYS A 60 -7.81 5.40 8.51
C LYS A 60 -7.98 6.74 7.80
N GLY A 61 -9.01 6.83 6.96
CA GLY A 61 -9.31 8.03 6.17
C GLY A 61 -8.41 8.22 4.94
N LYS A 62 -7.51 7.28 4.64
CA LYS A 62 -6.76 7.23 3.38
C LYS A 62 -7.50 6.36 2.37
N ILE A 63 -7.48 6.80 1.11
CA ILE A 63 -8.14 6.11 0.00
C ILE A 63 -7.07 5.72 -1.03
N LEU A 64 -7.04 4.45 -1.42
CA LEU A 64 -6.22 3.93 -2.52
C LEU A 64 -7.08 3.76 -3.77
N ALA A 65 -6.71 4.42 -4.86
CA ALA A 65 -7.23 4.06 -6.19
C ALA A 65 -6.44 2.86 -6.72
N ASN A 66 -7.13 1.76 -7.04
CA ASN A 66 -6.51 0.49 -7.41
C ASN A 66 -6.80 0.18 -8.88
N LEU A 67 -5.89 0.58 -9.77
CA LEU A 67 -6.04 0.57 -11.22
C LEU A 67 -5.32 -0.61 -11.88
N PHE A 68 -6.05 -1.43 -12.65
CA PHE A 68 -5.47 -2.50 -13.47
C PHE A 68 -6.02 -2.43 -14.90
N TYR A 69 -5.13 -2.26 -15.88
CA TYR A 69 -5.48 -2.29 -17.31
C TYR A 69 -5.77 -3.69 -17.84
N GLU A 70 -5.15 -4.69 -17.21
CA GLU A 70 -5.31 -6.11 -17.53
C GLU A 70 -5.79 -6.86 -16.28
N PRO A 71 -6.62 -7.91 -16.44
CA PRO A 71 -7.10 -8.69 -15.30
C PRO A 71 -5.96 -9.23 -14.42
N SER A 72 -5.88 -8.77 -13.17
CA SER A 72 -4.88 -9.20 -12.19
C SER A 72 -5.50 -9.40 -10.80
N THR A 73 -6.43 -10.35 -10.71
CA THR A 73 -7.25 -10.59 -9.50
C THR A 73 -6.41 -10.83 -8.25
N ARG A 74 -5.31 -11.59 -8.36
CA ARG A 74 -4.45 -11.88 -7.19
C ARG A 74 -3.82 -10.61 -6.63
N THR A 75 -3.28 -9.77 -7.50
CA THR A 75 -2.63 -8.51 -7.13
C THR A 75 -3.65 -7.53 -6.59
N SER A 76 -4.75 -7.33 -7.33
CA SER A 76 -5.83 -6.42 -6.93
C SER A 76 -6.40 -6.78 -5.54
N SER A 77 -6.73 -8.05 -5.33
CA SER A 77 -7.23 -8.52 -4.03
C SER A 77 -6.22 -8.37 -2.90
N SER A 78 -4.91 -8.54 -3.17
CA SER A 78 -3.88 -8.31 -2.14
C SER A 78 -3.79 -6.85 -1.70
N PHE A 79 -3.86 -5.89 -2.64
CA PHE A 79 -3.86 -4.47 -2.33
C PHE A 79 -5.14 -4.06 -1.57
N THR A 80 -6.29 -4.57 -2.00
CA THR A 80 -7.56 -4.35 -1.28
C THR A 80 -7.50 -4.88 0.15
N ALA A 81 -7.08 -6.13 0.34
CA ALA A 81 -6.99 -6.74 1.66
C ALA A 81 -5.96 -6.04 2.56
N ALA A 82 -4.84 -5.56 2.02
CA ALA A 82 -3.86 -4.79 2.79
C ALA A 82 -4.44 -3.45 3.27
N MET A 83 -5.10 -2.69 2.39
CA MET A 83 -5.73 -1.42 2.73
C MET A 83 -6.84 -1.58 3.77
N GLU A 84 -7.71 -2.57 3.60
CA GLU A 84 -8.81 -2.85 4.55
C GLU A 84 -8.28 -3.26 5.92
N ARG A 85 -7.25 -4.12 5.98
CA ARG A 85 -6.61 -4.50 7.27
C ARG A 85 -5.94 -3.34 7.98
N LEU A 86 -5.49 -2.34 7.23
CA LEU A 86 -4.92 -1.10 7.76
C LEU A 86 -5.98 0.00 7.97
N GLY A 87 -7.27 -0.31 7.84
CA GLY A 87 -8.37 0.62 8.14
C GLY A 87 -8.60 1.69 7.06
N GLY A 88 -7.92 1.56 5.92
CA GLY A 88 -8.11 2.41 4.75
C GLY A 88 -9.24 1.93 3.84
N SER A 89 -9.48 2.67 2.76
CA SER A 89 -10.50 2.35 1.76
C SER A 89 -9.90 2.22 0.36
N VAL A 90 -10.54 1.45 -0.51
CA VAL A 90 -10.08 1.21 -1.88
C VAL A 90 -11.16 1.54 -2.89
N ILE A 91 -10.78 2.22 -3.98
CA ILE A 91 -11.60 2.45 -5.17
C ILE A 91 -11.01 1.58 -6.29
N PRO A 92 -11.59 0.40 -6.60
CA PRO A 92 -11.10 -0.45 -7.67
C PRO A 92 -11.48 0.12 -9.04
N ILE A 93 -10.51 0.18 -9.95
CA ILE A 93 -10.67 0.63 -11.33
C ILE A 93 -10.20 -0.51 -12.24
N ASN A 94 -11.10 -1.47 -12.48
CA ASN A 94 -10.79 -2.73 -13.18
C ASN A 94 -11.20 -2.72 -14.66
N GLU A 95 -11.91 -1.68 -15.11
CA GLU A 95 -12.47 -1.60 -16.47
C GLU A 95 -12.10 -0.26 -17.13
N VAL A 96 -10.82 -0.07 -17.41
CA VAL A 96 -10.34 1.12 -18.14
C VAL A 96 -10.86 1.17 -19.59
N LYS A 97 -11.54 0.12 -20.06
CA LYS A 97 -12.20 0.05 -21.36
C LYS A 97 -13.43 0.96 -21.49
N TYR A 98 -14.04 1.46 -20.40
CA TYR A 98 -15.34 2.14 -20.49
C TYR A 98 -15.42 3.60 -20.05
N SER A 99 -14.49 4.17 -19.26
CA SER A 99 -14.74 5.52 -18.70
C SER A 99 -13.85 6.68 -19.18
N SER A 100 -12.63 6.47 -19.72
CA SER A 100 -11.79 7.62 -20.16
C SER A 100 -10.92 7.37 -21.40
N VAL A 101 -10.43 6.15 -21.63
CA VAL A 101 -9.61 5.86 -22.84
C VAL A 101 -10.46 5.91 -24.12
N SER A 102 -11.77 5.67 -24.02
CA SER A 102 -12.72 5.78 -25.14
C SER A 102 -13.07 7.24 -25.50
N LYS A 103 -12.70 8.23 -24.67
CA LYS A 103 -12.97 9.66 -24.87
C LYS A 103 -11.76 10.49 -25.29
N GLY A 104 -10.57 9.89 -25.35
CA GLY A 104 -9.34 10.59 -25.77
C GLY A 104 -8.68 11.43 -24.67
N GLU A 105 -9.04 11.25 -23.39
CA GLU A 105 -8.27 11.82 -22.29
C GLU A 105 -6.97 11.04 -22.13
N SER A 106 -5.85 11.77 -22.10
CA SER A 106 -4.53 11.16 -21.98
C SER A 106 -4.29 10.71 -20.54
N LEU A 107 -3.55 9.62 -20.35
CA LEU A 107 -3.12 9.10 -19.03
C LEU A 107 -2.62 10.20 -18.05
N PRO A 108 -1.82 11.20 -18.49
CA PRO A 108 -1.44 12.36 -17.67
C PRO A 108 -2.60 13.19 -17.12
N ASP A 109 -3.72 13.25 -17.84
CA ASP A 109 -4.90 14.03 -17.44
C ASP A 109 -5.76 13.28 -16.40
N THR A 110 -5.66 11.95 -16.34
CA THR A 110 -6.34 11.11 -15.34
C THR A 110 -5.58 11.04 -14.01
N VAL A 111 -4.26 11.32 -14.01
CA VAL A 111 -3.37 11.17 -12.84
C VAL A 111 -3.13 12.49 -12.09
N ARG A 112 -3.51 13.66 -12.65
CA ARG A 112 -3.44 14.96 -11.95
C ARG A 112 -4.55 15.14 -10.93
#